data_AF-A0A838E0M3-F1
#
_entry.id   AF-A0A838E0M3-F1
#
_cell.length_a   1.000
_cell.length_b   1.000
_cell.length_c   1.000
_cell.angle_alpha   90.00
_cell.angle_beta   90.00
_cell.angle_gamma   90.00
#
_symmetry.space_group_name_H-M   'P 1'
#
loop_
_entity.id
_entity.type
_entity.pdbx_description
1 polymer ?
#
loop_
_entity_poly.entity_id
_entity_poly.type
_entity_poly.pdbx_seq_one_letter_code
_entity_poly.pdbx_strand_id
1 'polypeptide(L)'
;MVRRSWDDYFMNMAWVASSRANCSRSAVGALLVVDQRIISTGYNGTPFGIKNCADGGCPRCASNAPRHQGYDFCLCVHAEQNAITLAARQGTVTDRVNLYTTLRPCFICLILAIQAGVQEIVYDLPFDYDENLEAIYQTLVVESSILMRRHPYAAPLEPFNDQEIDFEPPFNVSNG
;
A
#
# COMPACT_ATOMS: atom_id res chain seq x y z
N MET A 1 -24.44 -7.02 13.54
CA MET A 1 -23.45 -6.68 12.50
C MET A 1 -22.50 -5.64 13.07
N VAL A 2 -21.22 -5.98 13.24
CA VAL A 2 -20.21 -5.02 13.70
C VAL A 2 -19.72 -4.23 12.48
N ARG A 3 -19.88 -2.91 12.48
CA ARG A 3 -19.34 -2.05 11.41
C ARG A 3 -17.88 -1.75 11.71
N ARG A 4 -17.00 -1.97 10.73
CA ARG A 4 -15.58 -1.64 10.86
C ARG A 4 -15.34 -0.13 10.91
N SER A 5 -14.28 0.26 11.61
CA SER A 5 -13.75 1.61 11.51
C SER A 5 -13.22 1.87 10.10
N TRP A 6 -13.05 3.14 9.76
CA TRP A 6 -12.43 3.52 8.49
C TRP A 6 -10.98 3.05 8.39
N ASP A 7 -10.22 3.17 9.47
CA ASP A 7 -8.83 2.71 9.50
C ASP A 7 -8.73 1.20 9.25
N ASP A 8 -9.58 0.40 9.90
CA ASP A 8 -9.62 -1.04 9.64
C ASP A 8 -9.94 -1.32 8.18
N TYR A 9 -10.94 -0.64 7.62
CA TYR A 9 -11.31 -0.82 6.22
C TYR A 9 -10.13 -0.51 5.29
N PHE A 10 -9.51 0.66 5.41
CA PHE A 10 -8.42 1.05 4.52
C PHE A 10 -7.17 0.20 4.73
N MET A 11 -6.82 -0.14 5.97
CA MET A 11 -5.67 -1.01 6.23
C MET A 11 -5.89 -2.43 5.68
N ASN A 12 -7.11 -2.98 5.81
CA ASN A 12 -7.46 -4.26 5.17
C ASN A 12 -7.34 -4.17 3.65
N MET A 13 -7.81 -3.09 3.04
CA MET A 13 -7.69 -2.88 1.59
C MET A 13 -6.24 -2.71 1.13
N ALA A 14 -5.36 -2.11 1.96
CA ALA A 14 -3.93 -2.03 1.67
C ALA A 14 -3.29 -3.43 1.68
N TRP A 15 -3.69 -4.31 2.60
CA TRP A 15 -3.30 -5.72 2.60
C TRP A 15 -3.86 -6.51 1.41
N VAL A 16 -5.09 -6.22 0.96
CA VAL A 16 -5.60 -6.79 -0.29
C VAL A 16 -4.75 -6.33 -1.48
N ALA A 17 -4.38 -5.05 -1.55
CA ALA A 17 -3.50 -4.55 -2.61
C ALA A 17 -2.12 -5.24 -2.58
N SER A 18 -1.56 -5.48 -1.39
CA SER A 18 -0.26 -6.14 -1.23
C SER A 18 -0.25 -7.58 -1.77
N SER A 19 -1.40 -8.25 -1.83
CA SER A 19 -1.52 -9.59 -2.44
C SER A 19 -1.18 -9.64 -3.93
N ARG A 20 -1.18 -8.48 -4.61
CA ARG A 20 -0.75 -8.34 -6.01
C ARG A 20 0.74 -7.99 -6.17
N ALA A 21 1.46 -7.78 -5.08
CA ALA A 21 2.88 -7.48 -5.11
C ALA A 21 3.68 -8.57 -5.83
N ASN A 22 4.67 -8.15 -6.60
CA ASN A 22 5.54 -9.06 -7.32
C ASN A 22 7.03 -8.69 -7.13
N CYS A 23 7.35 -8.28 -5.90
CA CYS A 23 8.70 -8.21 -5.39
C CYS A 23 9.00 -9.50 -4.62
N SER A 24 10.14 -10.14 -4.88
CA SER A 24 10.51 -11.41 -4.21
C SER A 24 10.97 -11.23 -2.75
N ARG A 25 11.09 -9.99 -2.27
CA ARG A 25 11.66 -9.68 -0.94
C ARG A 25 10.62 -9.23 0.08
N SER A 26 9.50 -8.67 -0.37
CA SER A 26 8.41 -8.18 0.48
C SER A 26 7.14 -7.98 -0.35
N ALA A 27 5.98 -8.16 0.29
CA ALA A 27 4.68 -7.82 -0.28
C ALA A 27 4.12 -6.61 0.49
N VAL A 28 4.11 -5.45 -0.16
CA VAL A 28 3.67 -4.17 0.42
C VAL A 28 2.54 -3.63 -0.45
N GLY A 29 1.51 -3.10 0.20
CA GLY A 29 0.40 -2.41 -0.46
C GLY A 29 0.16 -1.05 0.16
N ALA A 30 -0.32 -0.11 -0.66
CA ALA A 30 -0.58 1.26 -0.26
C ALA A 30 -1.81 1.83 -0.93
N LEU A 31 -2.49 2.76 -0.25
CA LEU A 31 -3.69 3.47 -0.72
C LEU A 31 -3.55 4.96 -0.45
N LEU A 32 -3.96 5.78 -1.40
CA LEU A 32 -4.24 7.20 -1.16
C LEU A 32 -5.74 7.37 -0.96
N VAL A 33 -6.10 8.07 0.12
CA VAL A 33 -7.49 8.22 0.58
C VAL A 33 -7.79 9.70 0.79
N VAL A 34 -8.92 10.16 0.27
CA VAL A 34 -9.48 11.50 0.52
C VAL A 34 -10.97 11.37 0.81
N ASP A 35 -11.49 12.08 1.81
CA ASP A 35 -12.92 12.05 2.17
C ASP A 35 -13.51 10.62 2.26
N GLN A 36 -12.77 9.71 2.89
CA GLN A 36 -13.13 8.29 3.04
C GLN A 36 -13.29 7.53 1.70
N ARG A 37 -12.64 8.01 0.64
CA ARG A 37 -12.62 7.38 -0.69
C ARG A 37 -11.19 7.07 -1.09
N ILE A 38 -10.98 5.86 -1.60
CA ILE A 38 -9.70 5.47 -2.21
C ILE A 38 -9.61 6.14 -3.57
N ILE A 39 -8.57 6.94 -3.80
CA ILE A 39 -8.33 7.65 -5.06
C ILE A 39 -7.18 7.06 -5.87
N SER A 40 -6.30 6.30 -5.22
CA SER A 40 -5.22 5.57 -5.87
C SER A 40 -4.78 4.40 -5.01
N THR A 41 -4.24 3.38 -5.65
CA THR A 41 -3.73 2.17 -5.01
C THR A 41 -2.36 1.80 -5.59
N GLY A 42 -1.54 1.14 -4.80
CA GLY A 42 -0.23 0.69 -5.22
C GLY A 42 0.19 -0.57 -4.48
N TYR A 43 1.05 -1.35 -5.13
CA TYR A 43 1.76 -2.48 -4.56
C TYR A 43 3.18 -2.50 -5.12
N ASN A 44 4.13 -3.12 -4.43
CA ASN A 44 5.52 -3.10 -4.86
C ASN A 44 5.83 -4.14 -5.96
N GLY A 45 6.65 -3.74 -6.94
CA GLY A 45 7.01 -4.55 -8.11
C GLY A 45 7.89 -3.79 -9.08
N THR A 46 8.31 -4.42 -10.17
CA THR A 46 9.05 -3.74 -11.24
C THR A 46 8.16 -2.75 -12.01
N PRO A 47 8.73 -1.79 -12.77
CA PRO A 47 7.95 -0.82 -13.52
C PRO A 47 7.09 -1.48 -14.62
N PHE A 48 6.11 -0.74 -15.14
CA PHE A 48 5.25 -1.22 -16.23
C PHE A 48 6.07 -1.69 -17.45
N GLY A 49 5.69 -2.84 -18.00
CA GLY A 49 6.34 -3.42 -19.18
C GLY A 49 7.66 -4.13 -18.89
N ILE A 50 8.12 -4.14 -17.63
CA ILE A 50 9.32 -4.87 -17.21
C ILE A 50 8.90 -6.20 -16.57
N LYS A 51 9.71 -7.23 -16.82
CA LYS A 51 9.56 -8.55 -16.19
C LYS A 51 9.51 -8.39 -14.66
N ASN A 52 8.64 -9.13 -13.99
CA ASN A 52 8.51 -9.02 -12.53
C ASN A 52 9.66 -9.69 -11.79
N CYS A 53 9.80 -9.41 -10.47
CA CYS A 53 10.89 -9.99 -9.69
C CYS A 53 10.78 -11.50 -9.57
N ALA A 54 9.58 -12.06 -9.44
CA ALA A 54 9.38 -13.51 -9.38
C ALA A 54 9.92 -14.22 -10.63
N ASP A 55 9.95 -13.52 -11.76
CA ASP A 55 10.51 -14.05 -13.01
C ASP A 55 11.95 -13.57 -13.27
N GLY A 56 12.64 -13.03 -12.27
CA GLY A 56 14.04 -12.57 -12.37
C GLY A 56 14.22 -11.16 -12.96
N GLY A 57 13.17 -10.35 -12.96
CA GLY A 57 13.20 -9.02 -13.55
C GLY A 57 14.01 -7.96 -12.82
N CYS A 58 14.35 -8.16 -11.54
CA CYS A 58 15.15 -7.23 -10.75
C CYS A 58 16.47 -7.90 -10.30
N PRO A 59 17.64 -7.46 -10.80
CA PRO A 59 18.93 -8.06 -10.47
C PRO A 59 19.24 -8.05 -8.96
N ARG A 60 18.86 -6.97 -8.27
CA ARG A 60 19.02 -6.88 -6.81
C ARG A 60 18.18 -7.93 -6.09
N CYS A 61 16.91 -8.05 -6.45
CA CYS A 61 16.00 -8.97 -5.79
C CYS A 61 16.36 -10.43 -6.04
N ALA A 62 16.96 -10.73 -7.19
CA ALA A 62 17.47 -12.05 -7.56
C ALA A 62 18.85 -12.39 -6.95
N SER A 63 19.58 -11.40 -6.40
CA SER A 63 20.88 -11.63 -5.76
C SER A 63 20.77 -11.91 -4.26
N ASN A 64 21.90 -12.14 -3.60
CA ASN A 64 22.00 -12.26 -2.14
C ASN A 64 22.24 -10.92 -1.43
N ALA A 65 21.92 -9.79 -2.08
CA ALA A 65 22.07 -8.47 -1.47
C ALA A 65 21.38 -8.41 -0.09
N PRO A 66 22.08 -7.90 0.95
CA PRO A 66 21.48 -7.71 2.26
C PRO A 66 20.29 -6.75 2.24
N ARG A 67 19.49 -6.79 3.31
CA ARG A 67 18.54 -5.71 3.61
C ARG A 67 19.35 -4.40 3.76
N HIS A 68 18.74 -3.27 3.41
CA HIS A 68 19.39 -1.95 3.52
C HIS A 68 20.55 -1.68 2.54
N GLN A 69 20.84 -2.58 1.60
CA GLN A 69 21.95 -2.42 0.65
C GLN A 69 21.54 -2.63 -0.82
N GLY A 70 22.30 -1.99 -1.71
CA GLY A 70 22.20 -2.18 -3.16
C GLY A 70 20.90 -1.66 -3.78
N TYR A 71 20.21 -0.72 -3.12
CA TYR A 71 18.95 -0.17 -3.63
C TYR A 71 19.12 0.69 -4.88
N ASP A 72 20.32 1.21 -5.14
CA ASP A 72 20.63 2.01 -6.34
C ASP A 72 20.44 1.25 -7.66
N PHE A 73 20.44 -0.09 -7.61
CA PHE A 73 20.18 -0.96 -8.76
C PHE A 73 18.95 -1.86 -8.52
N CYS A 74 18.11 -1.52 -7.55
CA CYS A 74 16.79 -2.13 -7.39
C CYS A 74 15.84 -1.56 -8.44
N LEU A 75 15.18 -2.43 -9.21
CA LEU A 75 14.15 -1.98 -10.15
C LEU A 75 12.76 -1.89 -9.50
N CYS A 76 12.59 -2.34 -8.25
CA CYS A 76 11.28 -2.33 -7.61
C CYS A 76 10.84 -0.91 -7.28
N VAL A 77 9.68 -0.53 -7.80
CA VAL A 77 8.92 0.62 -7.34
C VAL A 77 8.14 0.19 -6.10
N HIS A 78 8.21 0.98 -5.04
CA HIS A 78 7.52 0.71 -3.78
C HIS A 78 6.01 0.94 -3.90
N ALA A 79 5.23 0.40 -2.97
CA ALA A 79 3.77 0.48 -3.04
C ALA A 79 3.30 1.94 -2.97
N GLU A 80 3.89 2.73 -2.07
CA GLU A 80 3.63 4.15 -1.85
C GLU A 80 3.99 4.97 -3.10
N GLN A 81 5.14 4.67 -3.70
CA GLN A 81 5.57 5.27 -4.96
C GLN A 81 4.60 4.95 -6.10
N ASN A 82 4.15 3.70 -6.23
CA ASN A 82 3.17 3.30 -7.23
C ASN A 82 1.82 4.00 -7.01
N ALA A 83 1.35 4.13 -5.77
CA ALA A 83 0.11 4.84 -5.47
C ALA A 83 0.20 6.33 -5.87
N ILE A 84 1.30 7.01 -5.54
CA ILE A 84 1.53 8.42 -5.88
C ILE A 84 1.71 8.60 -7.40
N THR A 85 2.55 7.78 -8.04
CA THR A 85 2.82 7.91 -9.48
C THR A 85 1.61 7.52 -10.34
N LEU A 86 0.78 6.57 -9.90
CA LEU A 86 -0.47 6.25 -10.58
C LEU A 86 -1.46 7.41 -10.50
N ALA A 87 -1.59 8.04 -9.34
CA ALA A 87 -2.42 9.24 -9.17
C ALA A 87 -1.96 10.36 -10.11
N ALA A 88 -0.65 10.63 -10.16
CA ALA A 88 -0.07 11.61 -11.06
C ALA A 88 -0.32 11.27 -12.54
N ARG A 89 -0.12 10.00 -12.94
CA ARG A 89 -0.37 9.51 -14.30
C ARG A 89 -1.83 9.68 -14.72
N GLN A 90 -2.76 9.58 -13.78
CA GLN A 90 -4.20 9.70 -14.02
C GLN A 90 -4.72 11.15 -13.88
N GLY A 91 -3.88 12.10 -13.49
CA GLY A 91 -4.30 13.48 -13.23
C GLY A 91 -5.10 13.65 -11.93
N THR A 92 -4.95 12.72 -10.99
CA THR A 92 -5.63 12.76 -9.69
C THR A 92 -4.83 13.65 -8.73
N VAL A 93 -5.50 14.64 -8.14
CA VAL A 93 -4.91 15.53 -7.13
C VAL A 93 -4.61 14.75 -5.85
N THR A 94 -3.38 14.88 -5.34
CA THR A 94 -2.92 14.23 -4.10
C THR A 94 -2.74 15.20 -2.94
N ASP A 95 -3.12 16.47 -3.09
CA ASP A 95 -3.01 17.45 -2.02
C ASP A 95 -3.97 17.12 -0.86
N ARG A 96 -3.44 17.16 0.37
CA ARG A 96 -4.13 16.88 1.64
C ARG A 96 -4.80 15.49 1.71
N VAL A 97 -4.17 14.47 1.14
CA VAL A 97 -4.66 13.08 1.19
C VAL A 97 -4.01 12.28 2.33
N ASN A 98 -4.64 11.19 2.73
CA ASN A 98 -4.10 10.24 3.71
C ASN A 98 -3.52 9.02 2.99
N LEU A 99 -2.34 8.56 3.41
CA LEU A 99 -1.68 7.37 2.90
C LEU A 99 -1.84 6.22 3.90
N TYR A 100 -2.47 5.12 3.47
CA TYR A 100 -2.47 3.86 4.22
C TYR A 100 -1.46 2.91 3.57
N THR A 101 -0.57 2.30 4.35
CA THR A 101 0.43 1.36 3.83
C THR A 101 0.67 0.19 4.78
N THR A 102 0.91 -1.01 4.26
CA THR A 102 1.11 -2.19 5.11
C THR A 102 2.44 -2.18 5.87
N LEU A 103 3.41 -1.36 5.43
CA LEU A 103 4.74 -1.25 6.04
C LEU A 103 5.08 0.23 6.26
N ARG A 104 5.71 0.57 7.38
CA ARG A 104 6.25 1.92 7.65
C ARG A 104 7.06 2.38 6.44
N PRO A 105 6.73 3.53 5.82
CA PRO A 105 7.36 3.98 4.60
C PRO A 105 8.87 4.09 4.72
N CYS A 106 9.56 3.69 3.65
CA CYS A 106 10.99 3.91 3.58
C CYS A 106 11.31 5.42 3.51
N PHE A 107 12.57 5.82 3.72
CA PHE A 107 13.01 7.22 3.75
C PHE A 107 12.61 7.97 2.47
N ILE A 108 12.82 7.35 1.31
CA ILE A 108 12.41 7.92 0.01
C ILE A 108 10.89 8.01 -0.12
N CYS A 109 10.14 7.00 0.35
CA CYS A 109 8.68 7.04 0.30
C CYS A 109 8.10 8.11 1.22
N LEU A 110 8.70 8.37 2.37
CA LEU A 110 8.33 9.48 3.25
C LEU A 110 8.53 10.83 2.54
N ILE A 111 9.71 11.05 1.95
CA ILE A 111 10.01 12.29 1.19
C ILE A 111 8.98 12.49 0.08
N LEU A 112 8.69 11.45 -0.71
CA LEU A 112 7.73 11.53 -1.80
C LEU A 112 6.29 11.76 -1.30
N ALA A 113 5.90 11.15 -0.19
CA ALA A 113 4.59 11.37 0.42
C ALA A 113 4.42 12.84 0.86
N ILE A 114 5.41 13.40 1.56
CA ILE A 114 5.44 14.82 1.95
C ILE A 114 5.33 15.70 0.71
N GLN A 115 6.16 15.45 -0.31
CA GLN A 115 6.19 16.25 -1.53
C GLN A 115 4.90 16.16 -2.35
N ALA A 116 4.18 15.03 -2.26
CA ALA A 116 2.91 14.80 -2.91
C ALA A 116 1.72 15.44 -2.18
N GLY A 117 1.92 16.05 -1.00
CA GLY A 117 0.86 16.67 -0.21
C GLY A 117 0.12 15.71 0.72
N VAL A 118 0.69 14.55 1.05
CA VAL A 118 0.11 13.64 2.05
C VAL A 118 0.15 14.31 3.42
N GLN A 119 -1.00 14.36 4.11
CA GLN A 119 -1.13 14.98 5.43
C GLN A 119 -1.02 13.98 6.59
N GLU A 120 -1.37 12.71 6.33
CA GLU A 120 -1.31 11.64 7.33
C GLU A 120 -0.85 10.33 6.69
N ILE A 121 0.05 9.62 7.36
CA ILE A 121 0.48 8.26 7.03
C ILE A 121 0.05 7.31 8.15
N VAL A 122 -0.74 6.31 7.77
CA VAL A 122 -1.20 5.23 8.64
C VAL A 122 -0.55 3.91 8.18
N TYR A 123 0.18 3.25 9.06
CA TYR A 123 0.92 2.03 8.71
C TYR A 123 0.70 0.86 9.68
N ASP A 124 0.86 -0.38 9.21
CA ASP A 124 0.74 -1.57 10.07
C ASP A 124 2.09 -2.05 10.60
N LEU A 125 2.96 -2.56 9.71
CA LEU A 125 4.21 -3.18 10.13
C LEU A 125 5.29 -2.12 10.37
N PRO A 126 6.11 -2.28 11.42
CA PRO A 126 7.26 -1.41 11.64
C PRO A 126 8.35 -1.67 10.58
N PHE A 127 9.20 -0.67 10.39
CA PHE A 127 10.43 -0.75 9.61
C PHE A 127 11.50 0.04 10.34
N ASP A 128 12.59 -0.62 10.71
CA ASP A 128 13.61 -0.05 11.57
C ASP A 128 14.79 0.46 10.76
N TYR A 129 15.34 1.59 11.22
CA TYR A 129 16.60 2.16 10.74
C TYR A 129 17.68 2.05 11.81
N ASP A 130 18.94 2.22 11.39
CA ASP A 130 19.98 2.57 12.34
C ASP A 130 19.70 3.95 12.97
N GLU A 131 20.35 4.21 14.11
CA GLU A 131 20.11 5.41 14.92
C GLU A 131 20.32 6.72 14.14
N ASN A 132 21.30 6.76 13.23
CA ASN A 132 21.60 7.97 12.47
C ASN A 132 20.49 8.27 11.46
N LEU A 133 20.05 7.26 10.70
CA LEU A 133 19.01 7.43 9.71
C LEU A 133 17.62 7.62 10.37
N GLU A 134 17.36 6.97 11.50
CA GLU A 134 16.14 7.20 12.28
C GLU A 134 16.03 8.65 12.76
N ALA A 135 17.13 9.25 13.25
CA ALA A 135 17.12 10.65 13.68
C ALA A 135 16.74 11.61 12.53
N ILE A 136 17.31 11.40 11.34
CA ILE A 136 17.00 12.20 10.14
C ILE A 136 15.55 11.96 9.69
N TYR A 137 15.08 10.70 9.75
CA TYR A 137 13.69 10.36 9.45
C TYR A 137 12.71 11.13 10.35
N GLN A 138 13.00 11.21 11.65
CA GLN A 138 12.16 11.95 12.60
C GLN A 138 12.20 13.45 12.37
N THR A 139 13.35 14.03 11.99
CA THR A 139 13.42 15.43 11.56
C THR A 139 12.45 15.71 10.40
N LEU A 140 12.40 14.85 9.38
CA LEU A 140 11.43 15.00 8.29
C LEU A 140 9.99 14.97 8.78
N VAL A 141 9.64 14.03 9.66
CA VAL A 141 8.28 13.92 10.20
C VAL A 141 7.88 15.19 10.96
N VAL A 142 8.77 15.69 11.82
CA VAL A 142 8.50 16.87 12.65
C VAL A 142 8.43 18.15 11.82
N GLU A 143 9.42 18.41 10.96
CA GLU A 143 9.50 19.66 10.20
C GLU A 143 8.41 19.77 9.12
N SER A 144 8.04 18.65 8.50
CA SER A 144 6.93 18.64 7.52
C SER A 144 5.55 18.72 8.15
N SER A 145 5.45 18.53 9.47
CA SER A 145 4.18 18.41 10.19
C SER A 145 3.26 17.28 9.69
N ILE A 146 3.82 16.30 8.97
CA ILE A 146 3.05 15.12 8.54
C ILE A 146 2.67 14.28 9.74
N LEU A 147 1.40 13.88 9.83
CA LEU A 147 0.95 12.99 10.89
C LEU A 147 1.36 11.56 10.55
N MET A 148 1.89 10.84 11.53
CA MET A 148 2.30 9.46 11.32
C MET A 148 1.88 8.59 12.50
N ARG A 149 1.12 7.52 12.24
CA ARG A 149 0.68 6.60 13.29
C ARG A 149 0.59 5.16 12.81
N ARG A 150 0.74 4.25 13.78
CA ARG A 150 0.59 2.82 13.55
C ARG A 150 -0.87 2.40 13.76
N HIS A 151 -1.44 1.69 12.79
CA HIS A 151 -2.73 1.01 12.88
C HIS A 151 -2.57 -0.45 12.45
N PRO A 152 -2.41 -1.37 13.41
CA PRO A 152 -2.20 -2.79 13.09
C PRO A 152 -3.37 -3.39 12.31
N TYR A 153 -3.09 -4.34 11.45
CA TYR A 153 -4.13 -5.06 10.73
C TYR A 153 -5.09 -5.78 11.67
N ALA A 154 -6.39 -5.58 11.41
CA ALA A 154 -7.48 -6.33 12.03
C ALA A 154 -8.05 -7.36 11.05
N ALA A 155 -8.01 -8.64 11.43
CA ALA A 155 -8.51 -9.75 10.61
C ALA A 155 -9.98 -9.54 10.18
N PRO A 156 -10.35 -9.88 8.92
CA PRO A 156 -11.70 -9.81 8.37
C PRO A 156 -12.75 -10.27 9.37
N LEU A 157 -13.88 -9.56 9.38
CA LEU A 157 -15.05 -10.09 10.07
C LEU A 157 -15.38 -11.45 9.43
N GLU A 158 -15.82 -12.38 10.28
CA GLU A 158 -16.37 -13.65 9.82
C GLU A 158 -17.35 -13.39 8.65
N PRO A 159 -17.33 -14.24 7.61
CA PRO A 159 -18.25 -14.09 6.49
C PRO A 159 -19.68 -14.02 7.02
N PHE A 160 -20.54 -13.33 6.26
CA PHE A 160 -21.96 -13.33 6.57
C PHE A 160 -22.41 -14.80 6.69
N ASN A 161 -22.97 -15.18 7.83
CA ASN A 161 -23.52 -16.51 7.99
C ASN A 161 -24.75 -16.58 7.10
N ASP A 162 -24.58 -17.12 5.89
CA ASP A 162 -25.64 -17.43 4.96
C ASP A 162 -26.49 -18.53 5.60
N GLN A 163 -27.44 -18.16 6.46
CA GLN A 163 -28.64 -18.97 6.57
C GLN A 163 -29.31 -18.88 5.20
N GLU A 164 -28.99 -19.87 4.36
CA GLU A 164 -29.60 -20.21 3.06
C GLU A 164 -30.29 -19.02 2.40
N ILE A 165 -29.51 -18.17 1.72
CA ILE A 165 -30.08 -17.28 0.72
C ILE A 165 -30.51 -18.19 -0.44
N ASP A 166 -31.76 -18.63 -0.42
CA ASP A 166 -32.40 -19.33 -1.54
C ASP A 166 -32.43 -18.36 -2.72
N PHE A 167 -31.41 -18.46 -3.57
CA PHE A 167 -31.41 -17.82 -4.88
C PHE A 167 -32.38 -18.60 -5.78
N GLU A 168 -33.69 -18.39 -5.61
CA GLU A 168 -34.64 -18.79 -6.66
C GLU A 168 -34.30 -17.97 -7.93
N PRO A 169 -33.91 -18.62 -9.04
CA PRO A 169 -33.61 -17.89 -10.26
C PRO A 169 -34.89 -17.21 -10.77
N PRO A 170 -34.87 -15.90 -11.05
CA PRO A 170 -36.03 -15.24 -11.59
C PRO A 170 -36.21 -15.73 -13.03
N PHE A 171 -37.36 -16.35 -13.29
CA PHE A 171 -37.90 -16.74 -14.59
C PHE A 171 -37.40 -18.06 -15.18
N ASN A 172 -38.31 -19.03 -15.13
CA ASN A 172 -38.33 -20.24 -15.94
C ASN A 172 -38.50 -19.83 -17.42
N VAL A 173 -37.41 -19.83 -18.18
CA VAL A 173 -37.47 -19.60 -19.64
C VAL A 173 -38.12 -20.83 -20.26
N SER A 174 -39.43 -20.75 -20.47
CA SER A 174 -40.16 -21.72 -21.27
C SER A 174 -39.72 -21.55 -22.73
N ASN A 175 -38.92 -22.49 -23.21
CA ASN A 175 -38.59 -22.60 -24.63
C ASN A 175 -39.88 -22.99 -25.38
N GLY A 176 -40.47 -22.03 -26.10
CA GLY A 176 -41.47 -22.23 -27.15
C GLY A 176 -40.83 -22.06 -28.51
#